data_AF-A0A2U2Z4S2-F1
#
_entry.id   AF-A0A2U2Z4S2-F1
#
_cell.length_a   1.000
_cell.length_b   1.000
_cell.length_c   1.000
_cell.angle_alpha   90.00
_cell.angle_beta   90.00
_cell.angle_gamma   90.00
#
_symmetry.space_group_name_H-M   'P 1'
#
loop_
_entity.id
_entity.type
_entity.pdbx_description
1 polymer ?
#
loop_
_entity_poly.entity_id
_entity_poly.type
_entity_poly.pdbx_seq_one_letter_code
_entity_poly.pdbx_strand_id
1 'polypeptide(L)'
;MADVTSLFRSNAAHSPSMAALARESDGAGLVDFCIPCNPYFPTPAMFEEMAVRLRDIITYYPSSADTITAELCSLLQLPPQCVAMGNGSTELITWIDHLLVRESLAVPVPTFGRWTDQPMETGKRVDMFPLQESGGFALDLAQYAEFIRARGTKVAVICNPNNPDGGFLHKHAIVQFMDAMADLDLVVIDESFLEFADAEVEPSVVQEAMLRPNVIVLRSLGKNFGLHGIRFGYLVANPSLAGRIRSMLPKWNLNSFAEHVVFMLKEHGAEYQQSLHQVRRDRMDMSGQLSSLPGLTVYPSQGNFLFVRLPVGAEGTVVRDRMLTEHRLLVRECGNKIGSSSRFLRLVVRPQVDVLRLVSGLEQVLYGTSRRGAAVPEQATGTGYSSGTATVDRLVSETNGAGTQGLAAQAIGAGAHAPGLPAAPAAGIGMPLPAAPSPAAVGADGGMPMPAAASPGVQQMPPPGPQQMPQPVQQPAVPQQMPQQPVPQQMPHPLAAPAPLPAAASFPPPQAPAPAPVPAQRPMPTGPTPPGVPARGGLTAAQVRGTDGLSQAPAVGWSGAQAQNWPEAAGMGQVG
;
A
#
# COMPACT_ATOMS: atom_id res chain seq x y z
N MET A 1 -10.41 -10.58 30.26
CA MET A 1 -9.97 -10.04 28.95
C MET A 1 -8.46 -9.93 28.95
N ALA A 2 -7.83 -10.16 27.80
CA ALA A 2 -6.46 -9.71 27.58
C ALA A 2 -6.43 -8.18 27.53
N ASP A 3 -5.34 -7.56 28.00
CA ASP A 3 -5.13 -6.13 27.83
C ASP A 3 -4.73 -5.86 26.36
N VAL A 4 -5.70 -5.56 25.52
CA VAL A 4 -5.51 -5.29 24.08
C VAL A 4 -4.55 -4.11 23.82
N THR A 5 -4.31 -3.23 24.80
CA THR A 5 -3.32 -2.15 24.69
C THR A 5 -1.88 -2.67 24.78
N SER A 6 -1.67 -3.88 25.33
CA SER A 6 -0.36 -4.52 25.41
C SER A 6 0.25 -4.83 24.03
N LEU A 7 -0.59 -5.05 23.00
CA LEU A 7 -0.17 -5.20 21.60
C LEU A 7 0.58 -3.98 21.03
N PHE A 8 0.39 -2.78 21.59
CA PHE A 8 1.14 -1.58 21.19
C PHE A 8 2.50 -1.45 21.89
N ARG A 9 2.76 -2.26 22.93
CA ARG A 9 4.03 -2.28 23.68
C ARG A 9 4.99 -3.37 23.20
N SER A 10 4.47 -4.44 22.58
CA SER A 10 5.24 -5.62 22.16
C SER A 10 5.64 -5.64 20.70
N ASN A 11 5.06 -4.77 19.85
CA ASN A 11 5.13 -4.91 18.40
C ASN A 11 5.99 -3.83 17.75
N ALA A 12 6.94 -4.23 16.89
CA ALA A 12 7.77 -3.30 16.11
C ALA A 12 7.00 -2.62 14.96
N ALA A 13 5.83 -3.15 14.58
CA ALA A 13 4.97 -2.54 13.59
C ALA A 13 4.30 -1.26 14.12
N HIS A 14 4.21 -0.24 13.27
CA HIS A 14 3.61 1.07 13.60
C HIS A 14 2.18 1.02 14.16
N SER A 15 1.44 -0.06 13.94
CA SER A 15 0.16 -0.40 14.57
C SER A 15 -0.03 -1.92 14.53
N PRO A 16 -0.66 -2.54 15.56
CA PRO A 16 -1.03 -3.95 15.50
C PRO A 16 -2.08 -4.18 14.41
N SER A 17 -2.09 -5.37 13.81
CA SER A 17 -3.05 -5.69 12.76
C SER A 17 -4.46 -5.89 13.33
N MET A 18 -5.48 -5.59 12.54
CA MET A 18 -6.88 -5.89 12.89
C MET A 18 -7.10 -7.37 13.22
N ALA A 19 -6.37 -8.29 12.59
CA ALA A 19 -6.40 -9.72 12.91
C ALA A 19 -5.69 -10.09 14.23
N ALA A 20 -4.78 -9.27 14.75
CA ALA A 20 -4.26 -9.42 16.11
C ALA A 20 -5.28 -8.89 17.14
N LEU A 21 -5.81 -7.68 16.90
CA LEU A 21 -6.82 -7.06 17.76
C LEU A 21 -8.11 -7.90 17.85
N ALA A 22 -8.58 -8.46 16.73
CA ALA A 22 -9.77 -9.31 16.69
C ALA A 22 -9.61 -10.58 17.55
N ARG A 23 -8.44 -11.21 17.54
CA ARG A 23 -8.13 -12.41 18.34
C ARG A 23 -8.07 -12.16 19.85
N GLU A 24 -7.81 -10.92 20.26
CA GLU A 24 -7.81 -10.51 21.69
C GLU A 24 -9.14 -9.88 22.13
N SER A 25 -10.09 -9.71 21.21
CA SER A 25 -11.40 -9.09 21.46
C SER A 25 -12.53 -10.12 21.51
N ASP A 26 -13.57 -9.80 22.28
CA ASP A 26 -14.77 -10.63 22.46
C ASP A 26 -15.71 -10.60 21.22
N GLY A 27 -15.19 -10.84 20.01
CA GLY A 27 -15.92 -11.10 18.77
C GLY A 27 -16.67 -9.95 18.09
N ALA A 28 -17.08 -8.90 18.81
CA ALA A 28 -17.84 -7.80 18.21
C ALA A 28 -16.98 -6.75 17.47
N GLY A 29 -17.57 -6.11 16.45
CA GLY A 29 -16.85 -5.31 15.45
C GLY A 29 -16.07 -4.10 15.98
N LEU A 30 -14.77 -4.07 15.69
CA LEU A 30 -13.86 -2.93 15.83
C LEU A 30 -13.86 -2.11 14.53
N VAL A 31 -13.94 -0.78 14.62
CA VAL A 31 -13.78 0.10 13.45
C VAL A 31 -12.35 0.60 13.35
N ASP A 32 -11.76 0.47 12.16
CA ASP A 32 -10.39 0.88 11.86
C ASP A 32 -10.34 2.29 11.25
N PHE A 33 -9.83 3.25 12.02
CA PHE A 33 -9.45 4.60 11.58
C PHE A 33 -7.92 4.73 11.39
N CYS A 34 -7.16 3.63 11.51
CA CYS A 34 -5.72 3.58 11.31
C CYS A 34 -5.32 3.39 9.85
N ILE A 35 -5.81 2.35 9.17
CA ILE A 35 -5.27 1.93 7.87
C ILE A 35 -6.01 2.61 6.70
N PRO A 36 -5.36 3.44 5.85
CA PRO A 36 -6.07 4.24 4.86
C PRO A 36 -6.57 3.41 3.68
N CYS A 37 -7.84 3.03 3.72
CA CYS A 37 -8.56 2.30 2.67
C CYS A 37 -9.61 3.17 1.96
N ASN A 38 -10.06 2.70 0.79
CA ASN A 38 -11.35 3.12 0.24
C ASN A 38 -12.43 2.18 0.79
N PRO A 39 -13.41 2.65 1.58
CA PRO A 39 -14.46 1.80 2.15
C PRO A 39 -15.60 1.49 1.17
N TYR A 40 -15.57 2.04 -0.04
CA TYR A 40 -16.64 1.94 -1.04
C TYR A 40 -16.26 1.16 -2.30
N PHE A 41 -15.04 0.63 -2.35
CA PHE A 41 -14.56 -0.24 -3.43
C PHE A 41 -13.70 -1.38 -2.85
N PRO A 42 -13.82 -2.62 -3.37
CA PRO A 42 -14.87 -3.10 -4.28
C PRO A 42 -16.26 -3.02 -3.65
N THR A 43 -17.31 -3.11 -4.48
CA THR A 43 -18.69 -3.22 -3.97
C THR A 43 -18.94 -4.64 -3.44
N PRO A 44 -20.00 -4.86 -2.61
CA PRO A 44 -20.35 -6.20 -2.16
C PRO A 44 -20.53 -7.21 -3.30
N ALA A 45 -21.10 -6.81 -4.43
CA ALA A 45 -21.27 -7.68 -5.60
C ALA A 45 -19.93 -8.15 -6.20
N MET A 46 -18.92 -7.28 -6.24
CA MET A 46 -17.55 -7.64 -6.68
C MET A 46 -16.87 -8.61 -5.71
N PHE A 47 -17.17 -8.51 -4.41
CA PHE A 47 -16.71 -9.50 -3.42
C PHE A 47 -17.36 -10.87 -3.64
N GLU A 48 -18.65 -10.92 -4.00
CA GLU A 48 -19.32 -12.18 -4.36
C GLU A 48 -18.75 -12.77 -5.66
N GLU A 49 -18.43 -11.96 -6.68
CA GLU A 49 -17.75 -12.43 -7.89
C GLU A 49 -16.37 -13.07 -7.57
N MET A 50 -15.56 -12.38 -6.76
CA MET A 50 -14.30 -12.90 -6.25
C MET A 50 -14.48 -14.21 -5.47
N ALA A 51 -15.56 -14.34 -4.69
CA ALA A 51 -15.87 -15.55 -3.93
C ALA A 51 -16.24 -16.73 -4.84
N VAL A 52 -17.05 -16.50 -5.89
CA VAL A 52 -17.38 -17.52 -6.91
C VAL A 52 -16.13 -17.99 -7.64
N ARG A 53 -15.20 -17.07 -7.96
CA ARG A 53 -13.95 -17.38 -8.67
C ARG A 53 -12.79 -17.80 -7.77
N LEU A 54 -13.00 -17.86 -6.45
CA LEU A 54 -11.93 -18.06 -5.46
C LEU A 54 -11.08 -19.29 -5.73
N ARG A 55 -11.69 -20.41 -6.14
CA ARG A 55 -10.97 -21.66 -6.42
C ARG A 55 -9.95 -21.49 -7.55
N ASP A 56 -10.34 -20.82 -8.63
CA ASP A 56 -9.47 -20.62 -9.79
C ASP A 56 -8.35 -19.65 -9.43
N ILE A 57 -8.70 -18.54 -8.75
CA ILE A 57 -7.74 -17.53 -8.28
C ILE A 57 -6.64 -18.15 -7.41
N ILE A 58 -6.96 -19.07 -6.50
CA ILE A 58 -5.97 -19.68 -5.59
C ILE A 58 -5.25 -20.91 -6.16
N THR A 59 -5.77 -21.54 -7.22
CA THR A 59 -5.16 -22.77 -7.79
C THR A 59 -4.39 -22.54 -9.08
N TYR A 60 -4.65 -21.46 -9.82
CA TYR A 60 -3.93 -21.12 -11.04
C TYR A 60 -2.75 -20.19 -10.73
N TYR A 61 -1.62 -20.42 -11.41
CA TYR A 61 -0.60 -19.40 -11.53
C TYR A 61 -1.18 -18.17 -12.24
N PRO A 62 -0.82 -16.96 -11.81
CA PRO A 62 -1.21 -15.75 -12.51
C PRO A 62 -0.59 -15.70 -13.90
N SER A 63 -1.20 -14.90 -14.78
CA SER A 63 -0.61 -14.49 -16.05
C SER A 63 0.78 -13.87 -15.86
N SER A 64 1.53 -13.75 -16.96
CA SER A 64 2.82 -13.06 -16.92
C SER A 64 2.65 -11.61 -16.41
N ALA A 65 3.68 -11.10 -15.74
CA ALA A 65 3.70 -9.71 -15.30
C ALA A 65 3.50 -8.74 -16.48
N ASP A 66 3.97 -9.09 -17.68
CA ASP A 66 3.76 -8.30 -18.90
C ASP A 66 2.28 -8.24 -19.30
N THR A 67 1.53 -9.34 -19.24
CA THR A 67 0.08 -9.36 -19.51
C THR A 67 -0.69 -8.49 -18.51
N ILE A 68 -0.43 -8.66 -17.21
CA ILE A 68 -1.12 -7.89 -16.16
C ILE A 68 -0.75 -6.40 -16.25
N THR A 69 0.53 -6.09 -16.55
CA THR A 69 0.98 -4.71 -16.78
C THR A 69 0.33 -4.11 -18.02
N ALA A 70 0.19 -4.87 -19.12
CA ALA A 70 -0.45 -4.39 -20.34
C ALA A 70 -1.93 -4.04 -20.11
N GLU A 71 -2.71 -4.86 -19.38
CA GLU A 71 -4.11 -4.56 -19.08
C GLU A 71 -4.23 -3.30 -18.19
N LEU A 72 -3.42 -3.19 -17.12
CA LEU A 72 -3.38 -1.98 -16.30
C LEU A 72 -2.98 -0.74 -17.11
N CYS A 73 -1.99 -0.87 -17.99
CA CYS A 73 -1.51 0.21 -18.85
C CYS A 73 -2.55 0.66 -19.88
N SER A 74 -3.36 -0.26 -20.39
CA SER A 74 -4.52 0.04 -21.26
C SER A 74 -5.52 0.95 -20.55
N LEU A 75 -5.88 0.60 -19.30
CA LEU A 75 -6.80 1.38 -18.45
C LEU A 75 -6.23 2.76 -18.07
N LEU A 76 -4.93 2.83 -17.77
CA LEU A 76 -4.24 4.07 -17.38
C LEU A 76 -3.75 4.92 -18.56
N GLN A 77 -3.90 4.47 -19.79
CA GLN A 77 -3.34 5.08 -21.00
C GLN A 77 -1.82 5.34 -20.91
N LEU A 78 -1.09 4.36 -20.36
CA LEU A 78 0.37 4.39 -20.20
C LEU A 78 1.07 3.41 -21.15
N PRO A 79 2.28 3.69 -21.62
CA PRO A 79 3.10 2.72 -22.34
C PRO A 79 3.68 1.65 -21.38
N PRO A 80 3.45 0.34 -21.60
CA PRO A 80 3.89 -0.72 -20.67
C PRO A 80 5.38 -0.73 -20.35
N GLN A 81 6.24 -0.35 -21.30
CA GLN A 81 7.68 -0.27 -21.09
C GLN A 81 8.10 0.76 -20.02
N CYS A 82 7.25 1.72 -19.70
CA CYS A 82 7.46 2.74 -18.66
C CYS A 82 6.96 2.33 -17.26
N VAL A 83 6.30 1.16 -17.14
CA VAL A 83 5.65 0.73 -15.89
C VAL A 83 6.35 -0.48 -15.28
N ALA A 84 6.53 -0.50 -13.96
CA ALA A 84 6.96 -1.70 -13.23
C ALA A 84 5.97 -1.97 -12.08
N MET A 85 5.27 -3.10 -12.14
CA MET A 85 4.31 -3.51 -11.11
C MET A 85 4.96 -4.44 -10.08
N GLY A 86 4.66 -4.26 -8.79
CA GLY A 86 5.16 -5.08 -7.69
C GLY A 86 4.12 -5.37 -6.61
N ASN A 87 4.52 -6.10 -5.56
CA ASN A 87 3.68 -6.54 -4.42
C ASN A 87 3.35 -5.40 -3.43
N GLY A 88 2.92 -4.26 -3.99
CA GLY A 88 2.68 -3.00 -3.31
C GLY A 88 3.88 -2.07 -3.37
N SER A 89 3.62 -0.78 -3.15
CA SER A 89 4.63 0.28 -3.23
C SER A 89 5.84 0.06 -2.31
N THR A 90 5.68 -0.61 -1.16
CA THR A 90 6.79 -0.94 -0.24
C THR A 90 7.89 -1.78 -0.89
N GLU A 91 7.54 -2.79 -1.71
CA GLU A 91 8.53 -3.62 -2.41
C GLU A 91 9.30 -2.78 -3.45
N LEU A 92 8.59 -1.89 -4.15
CA LEU A 92 9.20 -0.98 -5.10
C LEU A 92 10.13 0.04 -4.42
N ILE A 93 9.80 0.52 -3.20
CA ILE A 93 10.71 1.33 -2.38
C ILE A 93 11.99 0.55 -2.06
N THR A 94 11.88 -0.74 -1.71
CA THR A 94 13.04 -1.61 -1.48
C THR A 94 13.93 -1.74 -2.72
N TRP A 95 13.35 -1.94 -3.92
CA TRP A 95 14.14 -2.01 -5.15
C TRP A 95 14.72 -0.66 -5.61
N ILE A 96 14.00 0.45 -5.42
CA ILE A 96 14.53 1.81 -5.64
C ILE A 96 15.76 2.04 -4.76
N ASP A 97 15.66 1.69 -3.47
CA ASP A 97 16.74 1.84 -2.50
C ASP A 97 17.96 0.96 -2.79
N HIS A 98 17.77 -0.29 -3.22
CA HIS A 98 18.89 -1.19 -3.54
C HIS A 98 19.59 -0.87 -4.88
N LEU A 99 18.89 -0.30 -5.86
CA LEU A 99 19.41 -0.14 -7.22
C LEU A 99 19.77 1.30 -7.61
N LEU A 100 19.14 2.29 -6.98
CA LEU A 100 19.16 3.68 -7.44
C LEU A 100 19.67 4.65 -6.36
N VAL A 101 19.38 4.39 -5.08
CA VAL A 101 20.00 5.15 -3.98
C VAL A 101 21.39 4.56 -3.72
N ARG A 102 22.44 5.38 -3.76
CA ARG A 102 23.82 4.95 -3.47
C ARG A 102 24.29 5.39 -2.09
N GLU A 103 24.34 6.70 -1.89
CA GLU A 103 24.97 7.32 -0.71
C GLU A 103 23.95 7.97 0.22
N SER A 104 22.98 8.69 -0.36
CA SER A 104 22.15 9.62 0.40
C SER A 104 20.79 9.90 -0.24
N LEU A 105 19.79 10.09 0.61
CA LEU A 105 18.41 10.40 0.25
C LEU A 105 17.88 11.52 1.15
N ALA A 106 17.28 12.54 0.56
CA ALA A 106 16.57 13.61 1.25
C ALA A 106 15.08 13.30 1.28
N VAL A 107 14.44 13.60 2.41
CA VAL A 107 13.00 13.40 2.57
C VAL A 107 12.40 14.39 3.58
N PRO A 108 11.21 14.98 3.32
CA PRO A 108 10.47 15.75 4.31
C PRO A 108 10.02 14.89 5.49
N VAL A 109 9.97 15.44 6.69
CA VAL A 109 9.40 14.78 7.88
C VAL A 109 8.41 15.70 8.58
N PRO A 110 7.22 15.21 9.01
CA PRO A 110 6.81 13.82 9.04
C PRO A 110 6.36 13.28 7.68
N THR A 111 6.62 11.99 7.43
CA THR A 111 6.25 11.31 6.18
C THR A 111 5.94 9.82 6.41
N PHE A 112 5.83 9.04 5.33
CA PHE A 112 5.71 7.58 5.37
C PHE A 112 7.06 6.94 5.72
N GLY A 113 7.12 6.25 6.88
CA GLY A 113 8.36 5.74 7.47
C GLY A 113 9.25 4.90 6.55
N ARG A 114 8.71 4.20 5.55
CA ARG A 114 9.57 3.42 4.64
C ARG A 114 10.59 4.28 3.88
N TRP A 115 10.32 5.56 3.64
CA TRP A 115 11.28 6.48 3.03
C TRP A 115 12.42 6.91 3.97
N THR A 116 12.29 6.73 5.28
CA THR A 116 13.38 6.85 6.25
C THR A 116 14.02 5.50 6.56
N ASP A 117 13.20 4.48 6.81
CA ASP A 117 13.64 3.23 7.43
C ASP A 117 14.45 2.36 6.46
N GLN A 118 14.00 2.21 5.21
CA GLN A 118 14.68 1.41 4.18
C GLN A 118 16.12 1.89 3.90
N PRO A 119 16.39 3.19 3.64
CA PRO A 119 17.77 3.66 3.46
C PRO A 119 18.61 3.58 4.73
N MET A 120 18.04 3.76 5.93
CA MET A 120 18.78 3.57 7.19
C MET A 120 19.16 2.10 7.44
N GLU A 121 18.24 1.16 7.21
CA GLU A 121 18.47 -0.29 7.33
C GLU A 121 19.59 -0.80 6.40
N THR A 122 19.80 -0.11 5.27
CA THR A 122 20.84 -0.43 4.29
C THR A 122 22.08 0.46 4.41
N GLY A 123 22.22 1.21 5.50
CA GLY A 123 23.42 1.99 5.84
C GLY A 123 23.61 3.30 5.06
N LYS A 124 22.57 3.81 4.39
CA LYS A 124 22.62 5.05 3.61
C LYS A 124 22.27 6.26 4.47
N ARG A 125 22.77 7.44 4.08
CA ARG A 125 22.48 8.70 4.77
C ARG A 125 21.06 9.18 4.46
N VAL A 126 20.27 9.47 5.48
CA VAL A 126 18.95 10.11 5.33
C VAL A 126 19.01 11.56 5.81
N ASP A 127 18.86 12.49 4.87
CA ASP A 127 18.85 13.93 5.12
C ASP A 127 17.40 14.41 5.30
N MET A 128 16.95 14.49 6.56
CA MET A 128 15.55 14.77 6.90
C MET A 128 15.26 16.27 6.92
N PHE A 129 14.28 16.73 6.13
CA PHE A 129 13.84 18.13 6.07
C PHE A 129 12.59 18.34 6.95
N PRO A 130 12.67 19.07 8.08
CA PRO A 130 11.55 19.18 9.02
C PRO A 130 10.47 20.14 8.54
N LEU A 131 9.28 19.60 8.24
CA LEU A 131 8.05 20.35 7.98
C LEU A 131 7.56 21.00 9.28
N GLN A 132 7.26 22.30 9.25
CA GLN A 132 6.95 23.07 10.45
C GLN A 132 5.44 23.07 10.76
N GLU A 133 5.07 22.75 12.01
CA GLU A 133 3.67 22.83 12.49
C GLU A 133 3.08 24.24 12.26
N SER A 134 3.89 25.29 12.48
CA SER A 134 3.50 26.70 12.28
C SER A 134 3.18 27.05 10.83
N GLY A 135 3.74 26.31 9.86
CA GLY A 135 3.42 26.40 8.44
C GLY A 135 2.36 25.39 7.99
N GLY A 136 1.63 24.76 8.93
CA GLY A 136 0.63 23.73 8.62
C GLY A 136 1.24 22.45 8.04
N PHE A 137 2.53 22.19 8.28
CA PHE A 137 3.34 21.14 7.63
C PHE A 137 3.49 21.30 6.11
N ALA A 138 3.23 22.48 5.54
CA ALA A 138 3.44 22.73 4.12
C ALA A 138 4.92 22.56 3.71
N LEU A 139 5.15 21.89 2.58
CA LEU A 139 6.47 21.70 1.99
C LEU A 139 6.81 22.87 1.06
N ASP A 140 7.74 23.73 1.48
CA ASP A 140 8.37 24.71 0.61
C ASP A 140 9.44 24.02 -0.26
N LEU A 141 9.16 23.91 -1.57
CA LEU A 141 10.05 23.25 -2.53
C LEU A 141 11.35 24.01 -2.80
N ALA A 142 11.37 25.34 -2.61
CA ALA A 142 12.59 26.13 -2.77
C ALA A 142 13.53 25.94 -1.58
N GLN A 143 13.01 26.01 -0.35
CA GLN A 143 13.78 25.71 0.86
C GLN A 143 14.25 24.25 0.88
N TYR A 144 13.43 23.31 0.40
CA TYR A 144 13.81 21.90 0.30
C TYR A 144 14.90 21.66 -0.76
N ALA A 145 14.81 22.34 -1.91
CA ALA A 145 15.87 22.38 -2.92
C ALA A 145 17.20 22.90 -2.34
N GLU A 146 17.18 24.06 -1.67
CA GLU A 146 18.37 24.63 -1.01
C GLU A 146 18.96 23.67 0.03
N PHE A 147 18.13 23.02 0.84
CA PHE A 147 18.55 22.00 1.80
C PHE A 147 19.26 20.82 1.11
N ILE A 148 18.69 20.26 0.04
CA ILE A 148 19.30 19.18 -0.76
C ILE A 148 20.69 19.61 -1.27
N ARG A 149 20.82 20.84 -1.79
CA ARG A 149 22.11 21.36 -2.27
C ARG A 149 23.11 21.53 -1.15
N ALA A 150 22.72 22.15 -0.03
CA ALA A 150 23.58 22.38 1.13
C ALA A 150 24.07 21.07 1.78
N ARG A 151 23.26 20.00 1.72
CA ARG A 151 23.61 18.66 2.21
C ARG A 151 24.39 17.82 1.19
N GLY A 152 24.47 18.25 -0.07
CA GLY A 152 25.07 17.48 -1.15
C GLY A 152 24.35 16.14 -1.40
N THR A 153 23.05 16.08 -1.14
CA THR A 153 22.26 14.85 -1.20
C THR A 153 21.97 14.47 -2.66
N LYS A 154 21.95 13.16 -2.95
CA LYS A 154 21.87 12.65 -4.34
C LYS A 154 20.49 12.19 -4.80
N VAL A 155 19.62 11.80 -3.86
CA VAL A 155 18.24 11.42 -4.15
C VAL A 155 17.28 12.31 -3.38
N ALA A 156 16.21 12.77 -4.02
CA ALA A 156 15.13 13.53 -3.35
C ALA A 156 13.82 12.74 -3.38
N VAL A 157 13.09 12.71 -2.27
CA VAL A 157 11.74 12.13 -2.19
C VAL A 157 10.72 13.21 -1.87
N ILE A 158 9.55 13.14 -2.52
CA ILE A 158 8.34 13.90 -2.20
C ILE A 158 7.16 12.91 -2.18
N CYS A 159 6.38 12.87 -1.09
CA CYS A 159 5.07 12.21 -1.11
C CYS A 159 4.00 13.26 -1.43
N ASN A 160 3.14 13.01 -2.43
CA ASN A 160 2.08 13.94 -2.82
C ASN A 160 0.78 13.18 -3.18
N PRO A 161 -0.29 13.25 -2.36
CA PRO A 161 -0.38 13.88 -1.04
C PRO A 161 0.56 13.23 -0.01
N ASN A 162 1.09 14.01 0.92
CA ASN A 162 1.96 13.49 1.98
C ASN A 162 1.17 12.72 3.05
N ASN A 163 1.86 11.87 3.81
CA ASN A 163 1.30 11.07 4.89
C ASN A 163 2.21 11.20 6.11
N PRO A 164 1.81 11.87 7.21
CA PRO A 164 0.46 11.74 7.76
C PRO A 164 -0.45 12.95 7.59
N ASP A 165 0.11 14.11 7.23
CA ASP A 165 -0.56 15.43 7.20
C ASP A 165 -1.64 15.54 6.11
N GLY A 166 -1.42 14.92 4.95
CA GLY A 166 -2.32 15.01 3.80
C GLY A 166 -2.02 16.19 2.87
N GLY A 167 -0.96 16.95 3.15
CA GLY A 167 -0.55 18.13 2.39
C GLY A 167 -0.29 17.81 0.93
N PHE A 168 -0.57 18.80 0.08
CA PHE A 168 -0.59 18.65 -1.38
C PHE A 168 0.19 19.76 -2.07
N LEU A 169 0.87 19.37 -3.13
CA LEU A 169 1.59 20.24 -4.05
C LEU A 169 0.95 20.12 -5.43
N HIS A 170 0.65 21.27 -6.02
CA HIS A 170 0.16 21.37 -7.38
C HIS A 170 1.18 20.83 -8.39
N LYS A 171 0.70 20.18 -9.45
CA LYS A 171 1.52 19.54 -10.50
C LYS A 171 2.61 20.46 -11.04
N HIS A 172 2.28 21.73 -11.32
CA HIS A 172 3.22 22.70 -11.89
C HIS A 172 4.43 22.96 -10.97
N ALA A 173 4.24 22.98 -9.65
CA ALA A 173 5.30 23.22 -8.68
C ALA A 173 6.24 22.00 -8.56
N ILE A 174 5.68 20.79 -8.64
CA ILE A 174 6.48 19.55 -8.69
C ILE A 174 7.31 19.49 -9.98
N VAL A 175 6.74 19.89 -11.13
CA VAL A 175 7.48 19.98 -12.40
C VAL A 175 8.66 20.94 -12.30
N GLN A 176 8.43 22.16 -11.78
CA GLN A 176 9.51 23.12 -11.55
C GLN A 176 10.60 22.58 -10.62
N PHE A 177 10.24 21.84 -9.57
CA PHE A 177 11.21 21.18 -8.70
C PHE A 177 11.99 20.07 -9.41
N MET A 178 11.33 19.23 -10.21
CA MET A 178 12.02 18.19 -11.01
C MET A 178 13.01 18.79 -12.00
N ASP A 179 12.65 19.90 -12.64
CA ASP A 179 13.52 20.59 -13.60
C ASP A 179 14.72 21.27 -12.89
N ALA A 180 14.49 21.88 -11.72
CA ALA A 180 15.55 22.44 -10.88
C ALA A 180 16.49 21.37 -10.28
N MET A 181 16.04 20.11 -10.20
CA MET A 181 16.77 18.95 -9.64
C MET A 181 17.19 17.94 -10.72
N ALA A 182 17.26 18.34 -11.98
CA ALA A 182 17.59 17.47 -13.12
C ALA A 182 18.98 16.81 -13.05
N ASP A 183 19.90 17.32 -12.23
CA ASP A 183 21.24 16.78 -11.99
C ASP A 183 21.35 15.83 -10.78
N LEU A 184 20.25 15.59 -10.04
CA LEU A 184 20.21 14.56 -9.01
C LEU A 184 20.23 13.14 -9.62
N ASP A 185 20.83 12.18 -8.91
CA ASP A 185 20.84 10.76 -9.30
C ASP A 185 19.40 10.22 -9.44
N LEU A 186 18.47 10.69 -8.58
CA LEU A 186 17.05 10.33 -8.63
C LEU A 186 16.15 11.36 -7.94
N VAL A 187 14.98 11.64 -8.51
CA VAL A 187 13.83 12.27 -7.83
C VAL A 187 12.69 11.26 -7.79
N VAL A 188 12.12 11.02 -6.61
CA VAL A 188 10.96 10.12 -6.44
C VAL A 188 9.75 10.89 -5.95
N ILE A 189 8.64 10.74 -6.68
CA ILE A 189 7.34 11.30 -6.32
C ILE A 189 6.40 10.13 -5.94
N ASP A 190 6.08 10.00 -4.66
CA ASP A 190 5.15 8.98 -4.14
C ASP A 190 3.72 9.52 -4.17
N GLU A 191 3.00 9.19 -5.25
CA GLU A 191 1.62 9.56 -5.53
C GLU A 191 0.61 8.53 -4.97
N SER A 192 1.01 7.76 -3.97
CA SER A 192 0.25 6.72 -3.26
C SER A 192 -1.20 7.02 -2.87
N PHE A 193 -1.60 8.29 -2.80
CA PHE A 193 -2.93 8.73 -2.36
C PHE A 193 -3.59 9.69 -3.35
N LEU A 194 -2.98 9.92 -4.53
CA LEU A 194 -3.37 10.99 -5.44
C LEU A 194 -4.74 10.78 -6.08
N GLU A 195 -5.26 9.54 -6.16
CA GLU A 195 -6.63 9.31 -6.66
C GLU A 195 -7.70 9.88 -5.72
N PHE A 196 -7.37 10.16 -4.46
CA PHE A 196 -8.26 10.88 -3.54
C PHE A 196 -8.19 12.40 -3.67
N ALA A 197 -7.21 12.95 -4.41
CA ALA A 197 -7.07 14.39 -4.59
C ALA A 197 -8.18 14.96 -5.50
N ASP A 198 -8.56 16.19 -5.23
CA ASP A 198 -9.56 17.00 -5.93
C ASP A 198 -9.18 18.48 -6.07
N ALA A 199 -7.97 18.86 -5.65
CA ALA A 199 -7.41 20.21 -5.82
C ALA A 199 -7.07 20.58 -7.28
N GLU A 200 -6.85 19.60 -8.15
CA GLU A 200 -6.61 19.77 -9.59
C GLU A 200 -7.28 18.64 -10.38
N VAL A 201 -7.60 18.88 -11.66
CA VAL A 201 -8.21 17.86 -12.55
C VAL A 201 -7.19 16.78 -12.94
N GLU A 202 -5.96 17.18 -13.23
CA GLU A 202 -4.85 16.28 -13.57
C GLU A 202 -3.64 16.52 -12.66
N PRO A 203 -3.70 16.13 -11.38
CA PRO A 203 -2.64 16.41 -10.39
C PRO A 203 -1.35 15.58 -10.59
N SER A 204 -1.36 14.65 -11.55
CA SER A 204 -0.33 13.62 -11.73
C SER A 204 0.88 14.06 -12.56
N VAL A 205 2.08 13.70 -12.10
CA VAL A 205 3.35 13.87 -12.85
C VAL A 205 3.84 12.59 -13.54
N VAL A 206 3.01 11.53 -13.69
CA VAL A 206 3.43 10.29 -14.40
C VAL A 206 3.93 10.54 -15.83
N GLN A 207 3.29 11.46 -16.56
CA GLN A 207 3.70 11.82 -17.93
C GLN A 207 5.09 12.48 -17.94
N GLU A 208 5.35 13.34 -16.96
CA GLU A 208 6.60 14.07 -16.78
C GLU A 208 7.76 13.14 -16.38
N ALA A 209 7.46 12.09 -15.60
CA ALA A 209 8.42 11.07 -15.18
C ALA A 209 8.87 10.16 -16.34
N MET A 210 8.01 9.90 -17.32
CA MET A 210 8.37 9.12 -18.52
C MET A 210 9.38 9.85 -19.42
N LEU A 211 9.41 11.18 -19.36
CA LEU A 211 10.28 12.03 -20.18
C LEU A 211 11.64 12.31 -19.52
N ARG A 212 11.78 12.12 -18.20
CA ARG A 212 12.99 12.50 -17.45
C ARG A 212 13.86 11.28 -17.12
N PRO A 213 15.19 11.35 -17.27
CA PRO A 213 16.09 10.20 -17.10
C PRO A 213 16.24 9.75 -15.64
N ASN A 214 15.92 10.64 -14.68
CA ASN A 214 16.16 10.49 -13.24
C ASN A 214 14.88 10.58 -12.38
N VAL A 215 13.68 10.51 -12.96
CA VAL A 215 12.42 10.61 -12.20
C VAL A 215 11.70 9.27 -12.11
N ILE A 216 11.19 8.94 -10.92
CA ILE A 216 10.26 7.83 -10.69
C ILE A 216 9.00 8.35 -9.98
N VAL A 217 7.84 7.95 -10.47
CA VAL A 217 6.55 8.13 -9.79
C VAL A 217 6.10 6.79 -9.23
N LEU A 218 5.67 6.76 -7.97
CA LEU A 218 5.22 5.56 -7.28
C LEU A 218 3.71 5.64 -6.97
N ARG A 219 2.98 4.55 -7.21
CA ARG A 219 1.52 4.44 -7.05
C ARG A 219 1.14 3.18 -6.28
N SER A 220 0.08 3.28 -5.48
CA SER A 220 -0.28 2.26 -4.48
C SER A 220 -1.77 1.91 -4.56
N LEU A 221 -2.08 0.93 -5.42
CA LEU A 221 -3.46 0.52 -5.71
C LEU A 221 -4.16 -0.15 -4.52
N GLY A 222 -3.41 -0.81 -3.64
CA GLY A 222 -3.98 -1.38 -2.42
C GLY A 222 -4.66 -0.36 -1.48
N LYS A 223 -4.44 0.95 -1.64
CA LYS A 223 -5.07 2.02 -0.84
C LYS A 223 -6.37 2.51 -1.47
N ASN A 224 -6.29 2.95 -2.72
CA ASN A 224 -7.42 3.51 -3.45
C ASN A 224 -8.49 2.47 -3.82
N PHE A 225 -8.15 1.18 -3.86
CA PHE A 225 -9.12 0.09 -4.02
C PHE A 225 -9.51 -0.57 -2.69
N GLY A 226 -8.98 -0.14 -1.53
CA GLY A 226 -9.27 -0.76 -0.24
C GLY A 226 -8.69 -2.17 -0.01
N LEU A 227 -8.07 -2.79 -1.01
CA LEU A 227 -7.62 -4.19 -1.01
C LEU A 227 -6.17 -4.38 -0.52
N HIS A 228 -5.85 -3.91 0.69
CA HIS A 228 -4.50 -3.97 1.25
C HIS A 228 -3.87 -5.37 1.27
N GLY A 229 -4.69 -6.41 1.50
CA GLY A 229 -4.26 -7.81 1.59
C GLY A 229 -3.76 -8.40 0.28
N ILE A 230 -4.20 -7.86 -0.88
CA ILE A 230 -3.82 -8.35 -2.21
C ILE A 230 -2.38 -8.00 -2.58
N ARG A 231 -1.77 -7.02 -1.90
CA ARG A 231 -0.36 -6.61 -2.14
C ARG A 231 -0.08 -6.22 -3.60
N PHE A 232 -0.47 -5.01 -4.01
CA PHE A 232 -0.24 -4.56 -5.39
C PHE A 232 -0.05 -3.04 -5.50
N GLY A 233 0.80 -2.64 -6.44
CA GLY A 233 1.20 -1.26 -6.72
C GLY A 233 2.15 -1.23 -7.91
N TYR A 234 2.46 -0.03 -8.40
CA TYR A 234 3.32 0.14 -9.57
C TYR A 234 4.13 1.42 -9.47
N LEU A 235 5.19 1.51 -10.28
CA LEU A 235 5.87 2.76 -10.56
C LEU A 235 5.78 3.09 -12.05
N VAL A 236 5.91 4.38 -12.37
CA VAL A 236 6.03 4.92 -13.73
C VAL A 236 7.34 5.69 -13.80
N ALA A 237 8.12 5.44 -14.84
CA ALA A 237 9.38 6.12 -15.13
C ALA A 237 9.69 6.02 -16.63
N ASN A 238 10.77 6.63 -17.09
CA ASN A 238 11.29 6.35 -18.44
C ASN A 238 11.58 4.83 -18.62
N PRO A 239 11.59 4.30 -19.85
CA PRO A 239 11.72 2.86 -20.09
C PRO A 239 13.00 2.22 -19.52
N SER A 240 14.08 2.98 -19.38
CA SER A 240 15.35 2.50 -18.83
C SER A 240 15.26 2.30 -17.31
N LEU A 241 14.78 3.30 -16.57
CA LEU A 241 14.58 3.18 -15.12
C LEU A 241 13.53 2.12 -14.77
N ALA A 242 12.38 2.12 -15.46
CA ALA A 242 11.35 1.11 -15.26
C ALA A 242 11.87 -0.30 -15.57
N GLY A 243 12.67 -0.44 -16.65
CA GLY A 243 13.34 -1.70 -17.01
C GLY A 243 14.32 -2.20 -15.94
N ARG A 244 15.13 -1.32 -15.35
CA ARG A 244 16.07 -1.67 -14.27
C ARG A 244 15.36 -2.20 -13.02
N ILE A 245 14.19 -1.66 -12.68
CA ILE A 245 13.38 -2.20 -11.57
C ILE A 245 12.76 -3.54 -11.99
N ARG A 246 12.11 -3.62 -13.16
CA ARG A 246 11.49 -4.87 -13.66
C ARG A 246 12.47 -6.04 -13.68
N SER A 247 13.73 -5.83 -14.07
CA SER A 247 14.74 -6.90 -14.12
C SER A 247 15.10 -7.52 -12.77
N MET A 248 14.75 -6.89 -11.66
CA MET A 248 14.99 -7.40 -10.30
C MET A 248 13.74 -8.02 -9.65
N LEU A 249 12.57 -7.83 -10.23
CA LEU A 249 11.33 -8.40 -9.71
C LEU A 249 11.30 -9.92 -9.97
N PRO A 250 10.86 -10.74 -8.99
CA PRO A 250 10.71 -12.18 -9.18
C PRO A 250 9.81 -12.55 -10.37
N LYS A 251 10.03 -13.74 -10.94
CA LYS A 251 9.01 -14.34 -11.82
C LYS A 251 7.78 -14.70 -10.98
N TRP A 252 6.59 -14.49 -11.54
CA TRP A 252 5.30 -14.61 -10.81
C TRP A 252 5.24 -13.75 -9.53
N ASN A 253 5.87 -12.56 -9.56
CA ASN A 253 5.81 -11.64 -8.42
C ASN A 253 4.38 -11.19 -8.12
N LEU A 254 3.64 -10.73 -9.14
CA LEU A 254 2.22 -10.41 -9.02
C LEU A 254 1.43 -11.69 -8.77
N ASN A 255 0.45 -11.61 -7.86
CA ASN A 255 -0.42 -12.71 -7.49
C ASN A 255 -1.77 -12.67 -8.24
N SER A 256 -2.46 -13.82 -8.29
CA SER A 256 -3.70 -14.01 -9.05
C SER A 256 -4.87 -13.14 -8.57
N PHE A 257 -4.88 -12.69 -7.30
CA PHE A 257 -5.86 -11.70 -6.83
C PHE A 257 -5.58 -10.31 -7.42
N ALA A 258 -4.32 -9.91 -7.53
CA ALA A 258 -3.93 -8.65 -8.16
C ALA A 258 -4.27 -8.64 -9.66
N GLU A 259 -4.07 -9.76 -10.35
CA GLU A 259 -4.54 -9.95 -11.72
C GLU A 259 -6.05 -9.79 -11.82
N HIS A 260 -6.83 -10.59 -11.09
CA HIS A 260 -8.29 -10.56 -11.15
C HIS A 260 -8.85 -9.15 -10.91
N VAL A 261 -8.31 -8.42 -9.94
CA VAL A 261 -8.69 -7.03 -9.64
C VAL A 261 -8.32 -6.07 -10.77
N VAL A 262 -7.16 -6.21 -11.42
CA VAL A 262 -6.79 -5.36 -12.57
C VAL A 262 -7.76 -5.55 -13.74
N PHE A 263 -8.15 -6.79 -14.03
CA PHE A 263 -9.11 -7.09 -15.09
C PHE A 263 -10.53 -6.62 -14.76
N MET A 264 -10.96 -6.73 -13.50
CA MET A 264 -12.26 -6.25 -12.99
C MET A 264 -12.49 -4.74 -13.23
N LEU A 265 -11.43 -3.91 -13.16
CA LEU A 265 -11.54 -2.45 -13.36
C LEU A 265 -12.11 -2.04 -14.71
N LYS A 266 -11.94 -2.87 -15.74
CA LYS A 266 -12.45 -2.60 -17.10
C LYS A 266 -13.96 -2.55 -17.14
N GLU A 267 -14.61 -3.38 -16.33
CA GLU A 267 -16.07 -3.50 -16.27
C GLU A 267 -16.63 -2.53 -15.21
N HIS A 268 -15.86 -2.24 -14.16
CA HIS A 268 -16.30 -1.50 -12.97
C HIS A 268 -15.62 -0.13 -12.75
N GLY A 269 -15.11 0.47 -13.83
CA GLY A 269 -14.45 1.78 -13.78
C GLY A 269 -15.38 2.91 -13.29
N ALA A 270 -16.69 2.82 -13.55
CA ALA A 270 -17.66 3.83 -13.12
C ALA A 270 -17.88 3.79 -11.60
N GLU A 271 -18.06 2.60 -11.03
CA GLU A 271 -18.18 2.37 -9.59
C GLU A 271 -16.89 2.76 -8.85
N TYR A 272 -15.74 2.48 -9.45
CA TYR A 272 -14.46 2.95 -8.93
C TYR A 272 -14.40 4.49 -8.85
N GLN A 273 -14.72 5.22 -9.93
CA GLN A 273 -14.73 6.69 -9.89
C GLN A 273 -15.77 7.24 -8.89
N GLN A 274 -16.96 6.64 -8.84
CA GLN A 274 -17.98 7.02 -7.87
C GLN A 274 -17.53 6.79 -6.42
N SER A 275 -16.77 5.72 -6.15
CA SER A 275 -16.19 5.46 -4.83
C SER A 275 -15.20 6.56 -4.40
N LEU A 276 -14.37 7.07 -5.31
CA LEU A 276 -13.44 8.17 -5.04
C LEU A 276 -14.17 9.48 -4.75
N HIS A 277 -15.22 9.80 -5.53
CA HIS A 277 -16.09 10.96 -5.26
C HIS A 277 -16.75 10.88 -3.88
N GLN A 278 -17.19 9.68 -3.49
CA GLN A 278 -17.81 9.42 -2.20
C GLN A 278 -16.80 9.62 -1.05
N VAL A 279 -15.56 9.12 -1.17
CA VAL A 279 -14.47 9.40 -0.18
C VAL A 279 -14.12 10.89 -0.12
N ARG A 280 -14.04 11.59 -1.25
CA ARG A 280 -13.71 13.04 -1.29
C ARG A 280 -14.75 13.88 -0.53
N ARG A 281 -16.04 13.57 -0.70
CA ARG A 281 -17.14 14.21 0.04
C ARG A 281 -17.04 13.91 1.53
N ASP A 282 -16.95 12.63 1.90
CA ASP A 282 -16.93 12.23 3.31
C ASP A 282 -15.70 12.77 4.06
N ARG A 283 -14.57 12.98 3.37
CA ARG A 283 -13.38 13.67 3.90
C ARG A 283 -13.71 15.12 4.29
N MET A 284 -14.48 15.84 3.47
CA MET A 284 -14.92 17.20 3.78
C MET A 284 -15.90 17.20 4.96
N ASP A 285 -16.90 16.31 4.92
CA ASP A 285 -17.92 16.17 5.96
C ASP A 285 -17.29 15.81 7.33
N MET A 286 -16.33 14.88 7.33
CA MET A 286 -15.55 14.47 8.51
C MET A 286 -14.65 15.59 9.02
N SER A 287 -14.03 16.37 8.13
CA SER A 287 -13.20 17.53 8.50
C SER A 287 -14.02 18.61 9.22
N GLY A 288 -15.21 18.93 8.71
CA GLY A 288 -16.13 19.87 9.35
C GLY A 288 -16.59 19.38 10.73
N GLN A 289 -16.96 18.11 10.85
CA GLN A 289 -17.37 17.52 12.13
C GLN A 289 -16.24 17.51 13.17
N LEU A 290 -15.04 17.07 12.81
CA LEU A 290 -13.88 17.06 13.72
C LEU A 290 -13.45 18.48 14.13
N SER A 291 -13.55 19.45 13.21
CA SER A 291 -13.23 20.86 13.48
C SER A 291 -14.21 21.53 14.46
N SER A 292 -15.38 20.95 14.71
CA SER A 292 -16.33 21.44 15.71
C SER A 292 -15.93 21.10 17.16
N LEU A 293 -15.00 20.16 17.35
CA LEU A 293 -14.57 19.72 18.68
C LEU A 293 -13.54 20.71 19.31
N PRO A 294 -13.79 21.25 20.52
CA PRO A 294 -12.98 22.33 21.09
C PRO A 294 -11.48 22.00 21.24
N GLY A 295 -10.64 22.80 20.60
CA GLY A 295 -9.18 22.71 20.72
C GLY A 295 -8.53 21.62 19.85
N LEU A 296 -9.31 20.87 19.07
CA LEU A 296 -8.74 20.13 17.93
C LEU A 296 -8.28 21.12 16.86
N THR A 297 -7.30 20.71 16.06
CA THR A 297 -6.92 21.40 14.84
C THR A 297 -6.77 20.35 13.74
N VAL A 298 -7.68 20.39 12.77
CA VAL A 298 -7.70 19.50 11.60
C VAL A 298 -6.91 20.18 10.48
N TYR A 299 -5.92 19.49 9.92
CA TYR A 299 -5.13 20.01 8.81
C TYR A 299 -5.81 19.66 7.47
N PRO A 300 -5.80 20.56 6.46
CA PRO A 300 -6.29 20.25 5.12
C PRO A 300 -5.56 19.04 4.52
N SER A 301 -6.30 18.20 3.81
CA SER A 301 -5.78 16.95 3.25
C SER A 301 -6.32 16.68 1.85
N GLN A 302 -5.46 16.14 0.98
CA GLN A 302 -5.81 15.59 -0.32
C GLN A 302 -5.75 14.05 -0.37
N GLY A 303 -5.49 13.38 0.76
CA GLY A 303 -5.60 11.93 0.92
C GLY A 303 -6.92 11.48 1.55
N ASN A 304 -7.13 10.16 1.66
CA ASN A 304 -8.27 9.54 2.37
C ASN A 304 -8.09 9.49 3.90
N PHE A 305 -7.49 10.53 4.49
CA PHE A 305 -7.27 10.65 5.92
C PHE A 305 -7.09 12.12 6.30
N LEU A 306 -7.32 12.43 7.57
CA LEU A 306 -7.12 13.75 8.15
C LEU A 306 -6.06 13.67 9.24
N PHE A 307 -5.15 14.64 9.26
CA PHE A 307 -4.22 14.83 10.37
C PHE A 307 -4.83 15.80 11.36
N VAL A 308 -4.73 15.46 12.65
CA VAL A 308 -5.44 16.16 13.72
C VAL A 308 -4.49 16.37 14.88
N ARG A 309 -4.26 17.64 15.25
CA ARG A 309 -3.65 17.96 16.54
C ARG A 309 -4.73 17.97 17.62
N LEU A 310 -4.44 17.28 18.71
CA LEU A 310 -5.27 17.21 19.91
C LEU A 310 -5.19 18.52 20.75
N PRO A 311 -6.14 18.72 21.68
CA PRO A 311 -6.07 19.83 22.64
C PRO A 311 -4.81 19.77 23.52
N VAL A 312 -4.44 20.92 24.10
CA VAL A 312 -3.32 21.00 25.05
C VAL A 312 -3.61 20.10 26.26
N GLY A 313 -2.63 19.25 26.62
CA GLY A 313 -2.74 18.28 27.72
C GLY A 313 -3.33 16.92 27.34
N ALA A 314 -3.81 16.73 26.10
CA ALA A 314 -4.24 15.43 25.60
C ALA A 314 -3.08 14.67 24.92
N GLU A 315 -2.79 13.47 25.39
CA GLU A 315 -1.77 12.58 24.84
C GLU A 315 -2.40 11.52 23.91
N GLY A 316 -1.92 11.43 22.68
CA GLY A 316 -2.51 10.59 21.63
C GLY A 316 -2.47 9.09 21.92
N THR A 317 -1.53 8.61 22.73
CA THR A 317 -1.50 7.22 23.20
C THR A 317 -2.66 6.94 24.16
N VAL A 318 -2.92 7.85 25.11
CA VAL A 318 -4.06 7.78 26.03
C VAL A 318 -5.38 7.88 25.27
N VAL A 319 -5.48 8.80 24.29
CA VAL A 319 -6.67 8.94 23.44
C VAL A 319 -6.89 7.66 22.62
N ARG A 320 -5.85 7.10 21.99
CA ARG A 320 -5.93 5.82 21.27
C ARG A 320 -6.43 4.70 22.15
N ASP A 321 -5.82 4.53 23.32
CA ASP A 321 -6.13 3.39 24.20
C ASP A 321 -7.56 3.47 24.72
N ARG A 322 -8.03 4.68 25.11
CA ARG A 322 -9.42 4.91 25.51
C ARG A 322 -10.41 4.77 24.36
N MET A 323 -10.10 5.28 23.17
CA MET A 323 -10.96 5.09 21.98
C MET A 323 -11.11 3.60 21.61
N LEU A 324 -10.05 2.81 21.79
CA LEU A 324 -10.07 1.37 21.56
C LEU A 324 -10.89 0.62 22.62
N THR A 325 -10.69 0.90 23.91
CA THR A 325 -11.33 0.16 25.01
C THR A 325 -12.76 0.64 25.34
N GLU A 326 -13.03 1.94 25.30
CA GLU A 326 -14.33 2.55 25.66
C GLU A 326 -15.29 2.60 24.47
N HIS A 327 -14.78 2.74 23.23
CA HIS A 327 -15.62 2.98 22.04
C HIS A 327 -15.46 1.96 20.90
N ARG A 328 -14.49 1.05 20.99
CA ARG A 328 -14.12 0.07 19.94
C ARG A 328 -13.79 0.76 18.62
N LEU A 329 -12.95 1.80 18.70
CA LEU A 329 -12.46 2.60 17.59
C LEU A 329 -10.93 2.65 17.63
N LEU A 330 -10.28 2.07 16.62
CA LEU A 330 -8.82 2.07 16.50
C LEU A 330 -8.36 3.33 15.75
N VAL A 331 -7.65 4.25 16.42
CA VAL A 331 -7.14 5.50 15.83
C VAL A 331 -5.61 5.53 15.74
N ARG A 332 -5.05 6.15 14.69
CA ARG A 332 -3.59 6.22 14.51
C ARG A 332 -2.99 7.41 15.23
N GLU A 333 -2.58 7.18 16.47
CA GLU A 333 -1.55 8.00 17.16
C GLU A 333 -0.33 8.21 16.25
N CYS A 334 0.34 9.37 16.27
CA CYS A 334 1.43 9.69 15.36
C CYS A 334 2.74 10.18 16.04
N GLY A 335 2.92 9.99 17.35
CA GLY A 335 4.14 10.36 18.06
C GLY A 335 5.33 9.44 17.78
N ASN A 336 5.12 8.23 17.29
CA ASN A 336 6.20 7.37 16.77
C ASN A 336 6.60 7.67 15.31
N LYS A 337 6.08 8.74 14.68
CA LYS A 337 6.59 9.25 13.41
C LYS A 337 7.66 10.32 13.66
N ILE A 338 8.81 10.17 13.00
CA ILE A 338 9.84 11.21 12.95
C ILE A 338 9.21 12.51 12.41
N GLY A 339 9.50 13.66 13.03
CA GLY A 339 8.91 14.96 12.68
C GLY A 339 7.49 15.21 13.23
N SER A 340 6.95 14.30 14.04
CA SER A 340 5.63 14.42 14.69
C SER A 340 5.75 14.31 16.22
N SER A 341 4.65 14.43 16.95
CA SER A 341 4.59 14.23 18.41
C SER A 341 3.33 13.49 18.83
N SER A 342 3.26 13.06 20.10
CA SER A 342 2.11 12.38 20.69
C SER A 342 0.82 13.18 20.66
N ARG A 343 0.87 14.51 20.45
CA ARG A 343 -0.31 15.36 20.29
C ARG A 343 -1.05 15.16 18.95
N PHE A 344 -0.57 14.30 18.07
CA PHE A 344 -1.14 14.14 16.73
C PHE A 344 -1.77 12.76 16.51
N LEU A 345 -2.95 12.77 15.88
CA LEU A 345 -3.60 11.60 15.31
C LEU A 345 -3.67 11.74 13.78
N ARG A 346 -3.68 10.61 13.08
CA ARG A 346 -4.16 10.48 11.70
C ARG A 346 -5.44 9.65 11.73
N LEU A 347 -6.51 10.17 11.15
CA LEU A 347 -7.84 9.54 11.17
C LEU A 347 -8.28 9.28 9.73
N VAL A 348 -8.43 8.02 9.37
CA VAL A 348 -8.84 7.60 8.02
C VAL A 348 -10.29 8.00 7.73
N VAL A 349 -10.57 8.39 6.50
CA VAL A 349 -11.93 8.74 6.08
C VAL A 349 -12.80 7.49 6.02
N ARG A 350 -13.95 7.54 6.68
CA ARG A 350 -14.88 6.42 6.88
C ARG A 350 -16.32 6.87 6.58
N PRO A 351 -17.27 5.92 6.39
CA PRO A 351 -18.67 6.27 6.22
C PRO A 351 -19.23 7.05 7.42
N GLN A 352 -20.23 7.90 7.16
CA GLN A 352 -20.76 8.85 8.14
C GLN A 352 -21.20 8.20 9.48
N VAL A 353 -21.69 6.95 9.47
CA VAL A 353 -22.04 6.20 10.69
C VAL A 353 -20.82 5.94 11.60
N ASP A 354 -19.66 5.65 11.01
CA ASP A 354 -18.41 5.46 11.75
C ASP A 354 -17.87 6.82 12.23
N VAL A 355 -17.98 7.87 11.41
CA VAL A 355 -17.54 9.23 11.75
C VAL A 355 -18.33 9.80 12.93
N LEU A 356 -19.65 9.60 12.99
CA LEU A 356 -20.47 10.01 14.13
C LEU A 356 -20.04 9.31 15.43
N ARG A 357 -19.69 8.02 15.36
CA ARG A 357 -19.13 7.27 16.50
C ARG A 357 -17.76 7.80 16.91
N LEU A 358 -16.89 8.13 15.94
CA LEU A 358 -15.58 8.76 16.19
C LEU A 358 -15.72 10.10 16.91
N VAL A 359 -16.59 10.99 16.42
CA VAL A 359 -16.80 12.33 16.99
C VAL A 359 -17.36 12.23 18.41
N SER A 360 -18.37 11.39 18.63
CA SER A 360 -18.95 11.14 19.96
C SER A 360 -17.94 10.53 20.94
N GLY A 361 -17.12 9.58 20.48
CA GLY A 361 -16.06 8.98 21.28
C GLY A 361 -14.97 9.99 21.64
N LEU A 362 -14.50 10.79 20.68
CA LEU A 362 -13.52 11.84 20.94
C LEU A 362 -14.07 12.90 21.91
N GLU A 363 -15.35 13.26 21.83
CA GLU A 363 -15.97 14.20 22.78
C GLU A 363 -15.94 13.64 24.21
N GLN A 364 -16.33 12.37 24.40
CA GLN A 364 -16.31 11.72 25.72
C GLN A 364 -14.89 11.49 26.25
N VAL A 365 -13.95 11.09 25.39
CA VAL A 365 -12.55 10.86 25.77
C VAL A 365 -11.84 12.17 26.14
N LEU A 366 -12.06 13.25 25.40
CA LEU A 366 -11.33 14.51 25.59
C LEU A 366 -11.96 15.47 26.61
N TYR A 367 -13.29 15.45 26.79
CA TYR A 367 -14.00 16.42 27.63
C TYR A 367 -14.87 15.79 28.73
N GLY A 368 -15.00 14.46 28.75
CA GLY A 368 -15.87 13.74 29.68
C GLY A 368 -17.35 13.82 29.34
N THR A 369 -18.16 13.04 30.04
CA THR A 369 -19.63 12.88 29.81
C THR A 369 -20.48 14.11 30.19
N SER A 370 -19.86 15.23 30.56
CA SER A 370 -20.54 16.44 31.04
C SER A 370 -21.02 17.39 29.93
N ARG A 371 -20.74 17.09 28.64
CA ARG A 371 -21.35 17.79 27.50
C ARG A 371 -22.40 16.88 26.85
N ARG A 372 -23.55 17.50 26.57
CA ARG A 372 -24.85 16.93 26.17
C ARG A 372 -24.75 15.59 25.41
N GLY A 373 -25.29 14.53 26.01
CA GLY A 373 -25.49 13.26 25.32
C GLY A 373 -26.45 13.40 24.14
N ALA A 374 -25.92 13.29 22.92
CA ALA A 374 -26.63 12.65 21.83
C ALA A 374 -26.50 11.14 22.02
N ALA A 375 -27.60 10.40 21.94
CA ALA A 375 -27.56 8.94 22.04
C ALA A 375 -26.73 8.37 20.87
N VAL A 376 -25.76 7.52 21.19
CA VAL A 376 -25.04 6.74 20.18
C VAL A 376 -26.06 5.83 19.49
N PRO A 377 -26.14 5.80 18.15
CA PRO A 377 -26.98 4.83 17.47
C PRO A 377 -26.45 3.42 17.76
N GLU A 378 -27.26 2.59 18.45
CA GLU A 378 -26.98 1.16 18.53
C GLU A 378 -27.03 0.51 17.15
N GLN A 379 -26.45 -0.69 17.04
CA GLN A 379 -26.39 -1.44 15.78
C GLN A 379 -27.80 -1.73 15.25
N ALA A 380 -28.21 -0.99 14.21
CA ALA A 380 -29.30 -1.43 13.35
C ALA A 380 -28.88 -2.75 12.67
N THR A 381 -29.65 -3.80 12.90
CA THR A 381 -29.47 -5.12 12.28
C THR A 381 -29.80 -5.07 10.78
N GLY A 382 -28.89 -4.53 9.98
CA GLY A 382 -29.12 -4.38 8.54
C GLY A 382 -28.21 -3.38 7.82
N THR A 383 -26.88 -3.56 7.91
CA THR A 383 -25.83 -3.16 6.94
C THR A 383 -24.43 -3.28 7.59
N GLY A 384 -24.16 -4.43 8.22
CA GLY A 384 -22.82 -4.72 8.71
C GLY A 384 -21.88 -5.00 7.53
N TYR A 385 -20.76 -4.29 7.44
CA TYR A 385 -19.62 -4.71 6.62
C TYR A 385 -19.03 -5.97 7.27
N SER A 386 -19.62 -7.13 6.95
CA SER A 386 -19.17 -8.41 7.48
C SER A 386 -17.84 -8.76 6.83
N SER A 387 -16.76 -8.77 7.61
CA SER A 387 -15.67 -9.70 7.31
C SER A 387 -16.28 -11.09 7.17
N GLY A 388 -15.95 -11.84 6.10
CA GLY A 388 -16.66 -13.04 5.66
C GLY A 388 -16.64 -14.26 6.60
N THR A 389 -16.29 -14.10 7.88
CA THR A 389 -16.29 -15.15 8.91
C THR A 389 -17.68 -15.70 9.22
N ALA A 390 -18.75 -14.90 9.12
CA ALA A 390 -20.11 -15.36 9.41
C ALA A 390 -20.60 -16.52 8.50
N THR A 391 -20.08 -16.60 7.26
CA THR A 391 -20.35 -17.71 6.34
C THR A 391 -19.51 -18.94 6.68
N VAL A 392 -18.28 -18.74 7.18
CA VAL A 392 -17.40 -19.80 7.66
C VAL A 392 -17.95 -20.46 8.93
N ASP A 393 -18.45 -19.67 9.89
CA ASP A 393 -19.06 -20.19 11.12
C ASP A 393 -20.32 -21.04 10.82
N ARG A 394 -21.11 -20.66 9.80
CA ARG A 394 -22.21 -21.51 9.30
C ARG A 394 -21.68 -22.85 8.78
N LEU A 395 -20.71 -22.84 7.87
CA LEU A 395 -20.14 -24.05 7.28
C LEU A 395 -19.50 -24.99 8.33
N VAL A 396 -18.86 -24.42 9.35
CA VAL A 396 -18.23 -25.15 10.47
C VAL A 396 -19.29 -25.71 11.44
N SER A 397 -20.43 -25.02 11.60
CA SER A 397 -21.56 -25.53 12.39
C SER A 397 -22.29 -26.69 11.69
N GLU A 398 -22.38 -26.66 10.36
CA GLU A 398 -23.08 -27.69 9.56
C GLU A 398 -22.24 -28.95 9.32
N THR A 399 -20.91 -28.89 9.50
CA THR A 399 -20.01 -30.03 9.25
C THR A 399 -19.52 -30.77 10.51
N ASN A 400 -19.63 -30.18 11.71
CA ASN A 400 -19.26 -30.83 12.98
C ASN A 400 -20.45 -31.46 13.74
N GLY A 401 -21.60 -31.63 13.06
CA GLY A 401 -22.88 -32.04 13.66
C GLY A 401 -23.21 -33.54 13.63
N ALA A 402 -22.28 -34.45 13.31
CA ALA A 402 -22.56 -35.89 13.29
C ALA A 402 -21.30 -36.76 13.51
N GLY A 403 -21.06 -37.22 14.74
CA GLY A 403 -19.97 -38.16 15.02
C GLY A 403 -19.78 -38.55 16.49
N THR A 404 -20.09 -39.82 16.80
CA THR A 404 -19.55 -40.59 17.93
C THR A 404 -19.73 -40.08 19.37
N GLN A 405 -20.91 -40.29 19.96
CA GLN A 405 -21.05 -40.89 21.30
C GLN A 405 -22.37 -41.70 21.37
N GLY A 406 -22.35 -42.94 21.89
CA GLY A 406 -23.57 -43.72 22.14
C GLY A 406 -23.55 -45.21 21.79
N LEU A 407 -22.59 -45.99 22.32
CA LEU A 407 -22.69 -47.45 22.37
C LEU A 407 -22.32 -47.99 23.75
N ALA A 408 -23.31 -47.99 24.65
CA ALA A 408 -23.33 -48.83 25.85
C ALA A 408 -24.78 -49.07 26.29
N ALA A 409 -25.11 -50.34 26.57
CA ALA A 409 -26.35 -50.83 27.19
C ALA A 409 -27.69 -50.47 26.51
N GLN A 410 -28.24 -51.40 25.73
CA GLN A 410 -29.21 -52.37 26.27
C GLN A 410 -29.48 -53.50 25.26
N ALA A 411 -29.59 -54.73 25.76
CA ALA A 411 -30.01 -55.88 24.99
C ALA A 411 -31.49 -56.18 25.27
N ILE A 412 -32.25 -56.59 24.25
CA ILE A 412 -33.34 -57.60 24.24
C ILE A 412 -34.05 -57.54 22.87
N GLY A 413 -34.28 -58.70 22.22
CA GLY A 413 -35.44 -58.86 21.32
C GLY A 413 -35.22 -59.05 19.79
N ALA A 414 -34.85 -60.29 19.40
CA ALA A 414 -35.40 -61.05 18.27
C ALA A 414 -35.25 -60.63 16.76
N GLY A 415 -35.00 -61.64 15.91
CA GLY A 415 -35.42 -61.69 14.49
C GLY A 415 -34.40 -61.17 13.45
N ALA A 416 -33.38 -61.91 13.01
CA ALA A 416 -33.41 -63.07 12.08
C ALA A 416 -33.20 -62.73 10.58
N HIS A 417 -32.22 -63.44 9.98
CA HIS A 417 -31.87 -63.60 8.55
C HIS A 417 -30.74 -62.75 7.91
N ALA A 418 -29.57 -63.39 7.85
CA ALA A 418 -28.50 -63.26 6.84
C ALA A 418 -28.83 -64.22 5.63
N PRO A 419 -27.98 -64.41 4.57
CA PRO A 419 -26.56 -64.05 4.41
C PRO A 419 -26.12 -63.54 3.01
N GLY A 420 -24.80 -63.26 2.82
CA GLY A 420 -24.21 -63.14 1.46
C GLY A 420 -22.91 -62.33 1.29
N LEU A 421 -21.78 -62.81 1.82
CA LEU A 421 -20.41 -62.48 1.35
C LEU A 421 -19.98 -63.51 0.26
N PRO A 422 -18.86 -63.41 -0.52
CA PRO A 422 -17.61 -62.67 -0.21
C PRO A 422 -16.76 -62.06 -1.38
N ALA A 423 -15.67 -61.36 -0.96
CA ALA A 423 -14.28 -61.34 -1.48
C ALA A 423 -13.88 -60.90 -2.93
N ALA A 424 -12.72 -60.20 -2.99
CA ALA A 424 -11.88 -59.91 -4.17
C ALA A 424 -10.81 -61.03 -4.40
N PRO A 425 -9.95 -61.01 -5.47
CA PRO A 425 -8.74 -60.16 -5.47
C PRO A 425 -8.05 -59.76 -6.82
N ALA A 426 -7.18 -58.74 -6.74
CA ALA A 426 -5.82 -58.52 -7.32
C ALA A 426 -5.38 -58.75 -8.81
N ALA A 427 -4.56 -57.78 -9.28
CA ALA A 427 -3.45 -57.81 -10.29
C ALA A 427 -3.75 -58.09 -11.79
N GLY A 428 -3.04 -57.52 -12.79
CA GLY A 428 -2.01 -56.45 -12.80
C GLY A 428 -1.28 -56.28 -14.16
N ILE A 429 -0.57 -55.15 -14.36
CA ILE A 429 0.53 -54.87 -15.34
C ILE A 429 0.17 -54.72 -16.86
N GLY A 430 0.60 -53.60 -17.49
CA GLY A 430 0.69 -53.45 -18.97
C GLY A 430 0.88 -52.01 -19.49
N MET A 431 1.96 -51.75 -20.26
CA MET A 431 2.39 -50.47 -20.90
C MET A 431 2.32 -50.58 -22.46
N PRO A 432 2.65 -49.57 -23.33
CA PRO A 432 2.61 -48.09 -23.28
C PRO A 432 2.04 -47.39 -24.57
N LEU A 433 2.13 -46.04 -24.63
CA LEU A 433 2.24 -45.04 -25.74
C LEU A 433 2.44 -45.49 -27.23
N PRO A 434 2.07 -44.71 -28.30
CA PRO A 434 2.54 -43.31 -28.54
C PRO A 434 1.56 -42.33 -29.27
N ALA A 435 2.08 -41.28 -29.94
CA ALA A 435 1.41 -39.99 -30.22
C ALA A 435 1.46 -39.46 -31.68
N ALA A 436 0.68 -38.39 -31.94
CA ALA A 436 0.76 -37.41 -33.07
C ALA A 436 0.40 -37.95 -34.50
N PRO A 437 0.11 -37.10 -35.53
CA PRO A 437 0.33 -35.64 -35.66
C PRO A 437 -0.85 -34.80 -36.25
N SER A 438 -0.58 -33.51 -36.51
CA SER A 438 -1.39 -32.54 -37.29
C SER A 438 -0.93 -32.51 -38.77
N PRO A 439 -1.68 -31.97 -39.78
CA PRO A 439 -1.48 -30.54 -40.13
C PRO A 439 -2.61 -29.78 -40.90
N ALA A 440 -2.45 -28.44 -40.94
CA ALA A 440 -2.72 -27.48 -42.04
C ALA A 440 -4.15 -27.15 -42.55
N ALA A 441 -4.27 -26.00 -43.23
CA ALA A 441 -5.50 -25.24 -43.50
C ALA A 441 -5.80 -25.00 -45.00
N VAL A 442 -7.10 -24.89 -45.34
CA VAL A 442 -7.76 -24.31 -46.56
C VAL A 442 -9.19 -23.89 -46.12
N GLY A 443 -9.89 -22.86 -46.63
CA GLY A 443 -9.66 -21.90 -47.72
C GLY A 443 -10.52 -20.63 -47.57
N ALA A 444 -11.38 -20.30 -48.54
CA ALA A 444 -12.28 -19.12 -48.55
C ALA A 444 -13.64 -19.39 -49.27
N ASP A 445 -14.44 -18.34 -49.47
CA ASP A 445 -15.82 -18.26 -50.03
C ASP A 445 -16.95 -18.86 -49.16
N GLY A 446 -18.17 -18.31 -49.12
CA GLY A 446 -18.72 -17.08 -49.74
C GLY A 446 -20.26 -17.07 -49.68
N GLY A 447 -20.93 -15.92 -49.89
CA GLY A 447 -22.38 -15.87 -50.20
C GLY A 447 -23.34 -15.21 -49.20
N MET A 448 -23.83 -14.03 -49.59
CA MET A 448 -25.13 -13.42 -49.19
C MET A 448 -26.31 -14.18 -49.90
N PRO A 449 -27.63 -13.96 -49.64
CA PRO A 449 -28.27 -12.73 -49.14
C PRO A 449 -29.53 -12.86 -48.21
N MET A 450 -30.09 -11.69 -47.86
CA MET A 450 -31.42 -11.45 -47.24
C MET A 450 -32.59 -11.71 -48.24
N PRO A 451 -33.88 -11.76 -47.81
CA PRO A 451 -34.68 -10.52 -47.72
C PRO A 451 -35.83 -10.46 -46.68
N ALA A 452 -36.26 -9.22 -46.35
CA ALA A 452 -37.64 -8.72 -46.11
C ALA A 452 -38.63 -9.41 -45.12
N ALA A 453 -39.63 -8.76 -44.53
CA ALA A 453 -39.94 -7.34 -44.21
C ALA A 453 -41.23 -7.30 -43.35
N ALA A 454 -41.50 -6.18 -42.65
CA ALA A 454 -42.83 -5.54 -42.43
C ALA A 454 -42.96 -4.81 -41.07
N SER A 455 -43.56 -3.62 -41.10
CA SER A 455 -44.07 -2.86 -39.94
C SER A 455 -45.56 -2.53 -40.20
N PRO A 456 -46.32 -2.14 -39.15
CA PRO A 456 -46.67 -0.72 -38.94
C PRO A 456 -46.48 -0.32 -37.44
N GLY A 457 -46.24 0.94 -37.05
CA GLY A 457 -47.10 2.14 -37.15
C GLY A 457 -48.07 2.20 -35.94
N VAL A 458 -48.35 3.29 -35.20
CA VAL A 458 -48.09 4.76 -35.22
C VAL A 458 -48.21 5.23 -33.74
N GLN A 459 -47.55 6.29 -33.20
CA GLN A 459 -48.07 7.68 -33.04
C GLN A 459 -47.14 8.53 -32.12
N GLN A 460 -47.38 9.86 -32.03
CA GLN A 460 -46.40 10.90 -31.64
C GLN A 460 -46.63 11.55 -30.24
N MET A 461 -45.56 12.05 -29.60
CA MET A 461 -45.43 13.47 -29.14
C MET A 461 -44.05 13.76 -28.47
N PRO A 462 -43.44 14.96 -28.66
CA PRO A 462 -42.15 15.32 -28.06
C PRO A 462 -42.25 16.32 -26.86
N PRO A 463 -41.23 16.38 -25.97
CA PRO A 463 -41.09 17.42 -24.93
C PRO A 463 -40.41 18.71 -25.45
N PRO A 464 -40.51 19.85 -24.72
CA PRO A 464 -40.21 21.19 -25.26
C PRO A 464 -38.74 21.60 -25.22
N GLY A 465 -38.35 22.50 -26.15
CA GLY A 465 -37.00 23.10 -26.21
C GLY A 465 -36.85 24.38 -25.37
N PRO A 466 -35.61 24.75 -24.99
CA PRO A 466 -35.33 25.94 -24.19
C PRO A 466 -35.34 27.24 -25.02
N GLN A 467 -35.62 28.36 -24.32
CA GLN A 467 -35.82 29.69 -24.88
C GLN A 467 -34.50 30.39 -25.25
N GLN A 468 -34.54 31.22 -26.31
CA GLN A 468 -33.43 32.10 -26.68
C GLN A 468 -33.50 33.44 -25.94
N MET A 469 -32.35 33.90 -25.42
CA MET A 469 -32.11 35.30 -25.02
C MET A 469 -31.11 35.96 -25.97
N PRO A 470 -31.17 37.29 -26.18
CA PRO A 470 -30.42 37.97 -27.23
C PRO A 470 -28.93 38.21 -26.90
N GLN A 471 -28.08 38.07 -27.91
CA GLN A 471 -26.65 38.36 -27.87
C GLN A 471 -26.37 39.90 -27.88
N PRO A 472 -25.36 40.39 -27.15
CA PRO A 472 -24.95 41.79 -27.20
C PRO A 472 -24.06 42.12 -28.40
N VAL A 473 -24.13 43.37 -28.86
CA VAL A 473 -23.40 43.90 -30.03
C VAL A 473 -21.90 44.06 -29.72
N GLN A 474 -21.03 43.55 -30.59
CA GLN A 474 -19.57 43.77 -30.53
C GLN A 474 -19.13 44.92 -31.48
N GLN A 475 -18.17 45.71 -31.03
CA GLN A 475 -17.54 46.80 -31.80
C GLN A 475 -16.43 46.27 -32.73
N PRO A 476 -16.12 46.93 -33.86
CA PRO A 476 -15.11 46.46 -34.81
C PRO A 476 -13.67 46.72 -34.33
N ALA A 477 -12.80 45.74 -34.53
CA ALA A 477 -11.37 45.82 -34.23
C ALA A 477 -10.52 46.28 -35.44
N VAL A 478 -9.33 46.82 -35.13
CA VAL A 478 -8.36 47.43 -36.06
C VAL A 478 -7.67 46.37 -36.94
N PRO A 479 -7.42 46.62 -38.24
CA PRO A 479 -6.74 45.65 -39.12
C PRO A 479 -5.24 45.56 -38.86
N GLN A 480 -4.72 44.34 -38.64
CA GLN A 480 -3.29 44.02 -38.65
C GLN A 480 -2.87 43.39 -39.99
N GLN A 481 -1.62 43.62 -40.38
CA GLN A 481 -1.07 43.21 -41.69
C GLN A 481 -0.78 41.70 -41.77
N MET A 482 -0.98 41.12 -42.95
CA MET A 482 -0.62 39.72 -43.24
C MET A 482 0.89 39.56 -43.50
N PRO A 483 1.58 38.58 -42.89
CA PRO A 483 2.92 38.17 -43.31
C PRO A 483 2.90 37.37 -44.63
N GLN A 484 4.02 37.40 -45.35
CA GLN A 484 4.19 36.74 -46.65
C GLN A 484 4.30 35.21 -46.55
N GLN A 485 3.90 34.49 -47.62
CA GLN A 485 4.03 33.04 -47.72
C GLN A 485 5.49 32.58 -47.94
N PRO A 486 5.94 31.45 -47.36
CA PRO A 486 7.25 30.87 -47.66
C PRO A 486 7.28 30.12 -49.00
N VAL A 487 8.44 30.16 -49.66
CA VAL A 487 8.74 29.41 -50.90
C VAL A 487 8.99 27.91 -50.58
N PRO A 488 8.57 26.94 -51.41
CA PRO A 488 8.78 25.52 -51.11
C PRO A 488 10.26 25.11 -51.23
N GLN A 489 10.80 24.45 -50.20
CA GLN A 489 12.10 23.78 -50.26
C GLN A 489 11.97 22.37 -50.86
N GLN A 490 12.96 21.97 -51.66
CA GLN A 490 13.02 20.65 -52.28
C GLN A 490 13.39 19.55 -51.27
N MET A 491 12.75 18.38 -51.36
CA MET A 491 13.11 17.21 -50.56
C MET A 491 14.43 16.58 -51.05
N PRO A 492 15.33 16.13 -50.15
CA PRO A 492 16.46 15.28 -50.52
C PRO A 492 15.99 13.84 -50.84
N HIS A 493 16.67 13.18 -51.78
CA HIS A 493 16.43 11.77 -52.10
C HIS A 493 16.81 10.82 -50.93
N PRO A 494 16.13 9.66 -50.79
CA PRO A 494 16.43 8.70 -49.73
C PRO A 494 17.81 8.04 -49.92
N LEU A 495 18.60 8.00 -48.85
CA LEU A 495 19.85 7.24 -48.78
C LEU A 495 19.58 5.73 -48.71
N ALA A 496 20.43 4.95 -49.37
CA ALA A 496 20.33 3.49 -49.39
C ALA A 496 20.59 2.85 -48.01
N ALA A 497 19.91 1.75 -47.72
CA ALA A 497 20.07 1.01 -46.47
C ALA A 497 21.47 0.37 -46.36
N PRO A 498 22.12 0.41 -45.18
CA PRO A 498 23.41 -0.25 -44.98
C PRO A 498 23.26 -1.78 -44.92
N ALA A 499 24.27 -2.48 -45.46
CA ALA A 499 24.34 -3.94 -45.46
C ALA A 499 24.54 -4.51 -44.03
N PRO A 500 24.08 -5.75 -43.76
CA PRO A 500 24.23 -6.37 -42.44
C PRO A 500 25.69 -6.64 -42.08
N LEU A 501 26.06 -6.34 -40.83
CA LEU A 501 27.37 -6.64 -40.26
C LEU A 501 27.55 -8.16 -40.05
N PRO A 502 28.78 -8.69 -40.18
CA PRO A 502 29.06 -10.11 -39.94
C PRO A 502 28.90 -10.48 -38.45
N ALA A 503 28.55 -11.74 -38.20
CA ALA A 503 28.31 -12.27 -36.86
C ALA A 503 29.54 -12.14 -35.94
N ALA A 504 29.30 -11.83 -34.66
CA ALA A 504 30.33 -11.71 -33.65
C ALA A 504 31.05 -13.05 -33.41
N ALA A 505 32.39 -13.02 -33.35
CA ALA A 505 33.19 -14.18 -32.99
C ALA A 505 32.94 -14.59 -31.52
N SER A 506 32.89 -15.90 -31.28
CA SER A 506 32.73 -16.48 -29.95
C SER A 506 33.95 -16.20 -29.06
N PHE A 507 33.75 -15.46 -27.97
CA PHE A 507 34.74 -15.35 -26.90
C PHE A 507 34.79 -16.65 -26.07
N PRO A 508 35.98 -17.12 -25.65
CA PRO A 508 36.09 -18.23 -24.70
C PRO A 508 35.56 -17.82 -23.31
N PRO A 509 35.07 -18.77 -22.49
CA PRO A 509 34.57 -18.47 -21.15
C PRO A 509 35.68 -17.96 -20.21
N PRO A 510 35.36 -17.09 -19.24
CA PRO A 510 36.34 -16.60 -18.27
C PRO A 510 36.86 -17.74 -17.39
N GLN A 511 38.17 -17.76 -17.14
CA GLN A 511 38.78 -18.69 -16.20
C GLN A 511 38.35 -18.37 -14.76
N ALA A 512 38.16 -19.41 -13.95
CA ALA A 512 37.82 -19.26 -12.54
C ALA A 512 38.94 -18.53 -11.76
N PRO A 513 38.61 -17.63 -10.82
CA PRO A 513 39.62 -16.94 -10.03
C PRO A 513 40.37 -17.90 -9.11
N ALA A 514 41.69 -17.75 -9.03
CA ALA A 514 42.52 -18.49 -8.09
C ALA A 514 42.18 -18.13 -6.63
N PRO A 515 42.32 -19.07 -5.67
CA PRO A 515 42.01 -18.81 -4.26
C PRO A 515 42.97 -17.77 -3.66
N ALA A 516 42.42 -16.88 -2.83
CA ALA A 516 43.20 -15.82 -2.17
C ALA A 516 44.21 -16.41 -1.15
N PRO A 517 45.40 -15.82 -1.00
CA PRO A 517 46.41 -16.29 -0.05
C PRO A 517 45.99 -16.03 1.40
N VAL A 518 46.24 -17.02 2.27
CA VAL A 518 46.02 -16.93 3.72
C VAL A 518 47.03 -15.95 4.33
N PRO A 519 46.60 -14.96 5.15
CA PRO A 519 47.53 -14.05 5.80
C PRO A 519 48.33 -14.74 6.92
N ALA A 520 49.65 -14.54 6.91
CA ALA A 520 50.55 -15.10 7.90
C ALA A 520 50.37 -14.44 9.29
N GLN A 521 50.46 -15.24 10.35
CA GLN A 521 50.42 -14.77 11.74
C GLN A 521 51.64 -13.89 12.07
N ARG A 522 51.42 -12.82 12.86
CA ARG A 522 52.48 -12.03 13.50
C ARG A 522 52.36 -12.11 15.03
N PRO A 523 53.47 -11.96 15.79
CA PRO A 523 53.47 -12.20 17.23
C PRO A 523 52.83 -11.05 18.04
N MET A 524 52.34 -11.39 19.23
CA MET A 524 51.74 -10.47 20.20
C MET A 524 52.81 -9.66 20.97
N PRO A 525 52.58 -8.36 21.25
CA PRO A 525 53.20 -7.65 22.37
C PRO A 525 52.35 -7.74 23.64
N THR A 526 53.00 -7.83 24.81
CA THR A 526 52.38 -7.95 26.13
C THR A 526 52.12 -6.58 26.78
N GLY A 527 50.96 -6.38 27.42
CA GLY A 527 50.64 -5.18 28.20
C GLY A 527 49.21 -5.23 28.80
N PRO A 528 48.96 -4.71 30.02
CA PRO A 528 47.84 -5.18 30.85
C PRO A 528 46.50 -4.43 30.69
N THR A 529 45.42 -5.19 30.91
CA THR A 529 44.01 -4.76 30.87
C THR A 529 43.50 -4.26 32.23
N PRO A 530 42.65 -3.21 32.26
CA PRO A 530 41.57 -3.09 33.25
C PRO A 530 40.16 -3.22 32.62
N PRO A 531 39.10 -3.55 33.41
CA PRO A 531 37.87 -4.21 32.90
C PRO A 531 36.71 -3.29 32.45
N GLY A 532 35.69 -3.91 31.81
CA GLY A 532 34.40 -3.30 31.40
C GLY A 532 33.52 -2.81 32.57
N VAL A 533 32.26 -2.36 32.39
CA VAL A 533 31.05 -2.96 31.74
C VAL A 533 30.01 -1.81 31.49
N PRO A 534 28.77 -2.00 30.96
CA PRO A 534 28.28 -2.51 29.67
C PRO A 534 27.66 -1.41 28.75
N ALA A 535 27.15 -1.81 27.58
CA ALA A 535 26.23 -0.99 26.77
C ALA A 535 24.74 -1.25 27.08
N ARG A 536 23.94 -0.18 27.30
CA ARG A 536 22.50 -0.02 26.96
C ARG A 536 21.94 1.28 27.57
N GLY A 537 20.99 1.92 26.88
CA GLY A 537 20.12 2.96 27.46
C GLY A 537 20.08 4.25 26.63
N GLY A 538 18.87 4.65 26.21
CA GLY A 538 18.66 5.87 25.43
C GLY A 538 18.73 7.14 26.28
N LEU A 539 19.16 8.24 25.66
CA LEU A 539 19.14 9.57 26.26
C LEU A 539 17.71 10.12 26.27
N THR A 540 17.20 10.46 27.45
CA THR A 540 15.99 11.29 27.61
C THR A 540 16.39 12.70 28.08
N ALA A 541 15.61 13.70 27.69
CA ALA A 541 15.97 15.10 27.86
C ALA A 541 15.70 15.62 29.28
N ALA A 542 16.70 15.59 30.17
CA ALA A 542 16.63 16.28 31.48
C ALA A 542 18.00 16.47 32.19
N GLN A 543 18.97 17.21 31.61
CA GLN A 543 20.20 17.61 32.34
C GLN A 543 20.66 19.05 32.03
N VAL A 544 19.99 20.04 32.66
CA VAL A 544 20.51 21.43 32.79
C VAL A 544 20.18 22.01 34.18
N ARG A 545 20.98 21.64 35.19
CA ARG A 545 21.49 22.47 36.31
C ARG A 545 22.16 21.58 37.37
N GLY A 546 23.15 22.12 38.08
CA GLY A 546 24.04 21.34 38.96
C GLY A 546 23.66 21.33 40.45
N THR A 547 24.53 20.65 41.22
CA THR A 547 25.08 21.06 42.54
C THR A 547 24.09 21.21 43.72
N ASP A 548 24.23 20.58 44.89
CA ASP A 548 25.34 19.88 45.57
C ASP A 548 24.84 18.85 46.62
N GLY A 549 25.74 18.03 47.20
CA GLY A 549 25.70 17.81 48.68
C GLY A 549 25.33 16.42 49.27
N LEU A 550 26.34 15.54 49.38
CA LEU A 550 26.69 14.71 50.57
C LEU A 550 25.70 13.71 51.25
N SER A 551 26.16 12.44 51.30
CA SER A 551 26.28 11.52 52.48
C SER A 551 25.73 10.08 52.27
N GLN A 552 26.24 9.12 53.07
CA GLN A 552 26.28 7.67 52.75
C GLN A 552 25.48 6.76 53.72
N ALA A 553 25.02 5.61 53.18
CA ALA A 553 24.97 4.27 53.82
C ALA A 553 23.99 4.06 55.02
N PRO A 554 23.63 2.80 55.40
CA PRO A 554 24.21 1.51 54.99
C PRO A 554 23.22 0.45 54.46
N ALA A 555 23.76 -0.74 54.18
CA ALA A 555 23.06 -1.87 53.55
C ALA A 555 22.65 -2.99 54.52
N VAL A 556 21.55 -3.68 54.17
CA VAL A 556 21.08 -4.98 54.67
C VAL A 556 20.30 -5.62 53.49
N GLY A 557 20.34 -6.90 53.12
CA GLY A 557 21.17 -8.03 53.54
C GLY A 557 20.45 -9.36 53.22
N TRP A 558 21.10 -10.28 52.48
CA TRP A 558 20.76 -11.73 52.35
C TRP A 558 19.45 -12.09 51.59
N SER A 559 19.26 -13.27 50.97
CA SER A 559 20.18 -14.33 50.49
C SER A 559 19.47 -15.39 49.62
N GLY A 560 20.14 -15.88 48.56
CA GLY A 560 20.08 -17.29 48.10
C GLY A 560 18.90 -17.82 47.26
N ALA A 561 19.20 -18.30 46.04
CA ALA A 561 18.69 -19.58 45.51
C ALA A 561 19.43 -20.00 44.20
N GLN A 562 19.99 -21.21 44.27
CA GLN A 562 20.68 -22.05 43.27
C GLN A 562 20.42 -21.87 41.75
N ALA A 563 21.49 -22.02 40.98
CA ALA A 563 21.48 -22.24 39.53
C ALA A 563 21.35 -23.74 39.17
N GLN A 564 20.83 -24.04 37.97
CA GLN A 564 20.87 -25.38 37.36
C GLN A 564 21.60 -25.33 36.00
N ASN A 565 22.46 -26.32 35.77
CA ASN A 565 23.32 -26.41 34.59
C ASN A 565 22.58 -27.00 33.36
N TRP A 566 23.02 -26.60 32.17
CA TRP A 566 22.85 -27.33 30.91
C TRP A 566 24.18 -28.02 30.55
N PRO A 567 24.19 -29.27 30.05
CA PRO A 567 25.41 -29.96 29.64
C PRO A 567 25.77 -29.73 28.15
N GLU A 568 27.07 -29.87 27.86
CA GLU A 568 27.66 -29.79 26.51
C GLU A 568 27.50 -31.08 25.67
N ALA A 569 27.99 -31.03 24.43
CA ALA A 569 27.78 -32.03 23.38
C ALA A 569 28.87 -33.12 23.27
N ALA A 570 28.43 -34.31 22.84
CA ALA A 570 29.15 -35.35 22.11
C ALA A 570 28.07 -36.14 21.32
N GLY A 571 28.31 -36.83 20.20
CA GLY A 571 29.53 -37.17 19.47
C GLY A 571 29.36 -38.57 18.85
N MET A 572 29.68 -38.75 17.56
CA MET A 572 29.46 -39.95 16.71
C MET A 572 28.00 -40.15 16.21
N GLY A 573 27.75 -40.74 15.02
CA GLY A 573 28.68 -41.37 14.06
C GLY A 573 28.10 -41.53 12.64
N GLN A 574 28.89 -42.14 11.75
CA GLN A 574 28.58 -42.37 10.32
C GLN A 574 27.64 -43.57 10.06
N VAL A 575 27.29 -43.71 8.77
CA VAL A 575 26.80 -44.91 8.03
C VAL A 575 25.28 -45.08 8.00
N GLY A 576 24.73 -45.10 6.77
CA GLY A 576 23.31 -45.21 6.44
C GLY A 576 23.06 -44.68 5.03
#